data_AF-A0A849BTE3-F1
#
_entry.id   AF-A0A849BTE3-F1
#
_cell.length_a   1.000
_cell.length_b   1.000
_cell.length_c   1.000
_cell.angle_alpha   90.00
_cell.angle_beta   90.00
_cell.angle_gamma   90.00
#
_symmetry.space_group_name_H-M   'P 1'
#
loop_
_entity.id
_entity.type
_entity.pdbx_description
1 polymer ?
#
loop_
_entity_poly.entity_id
_entity_poly.type
_entity_poly.pdbx_seq_one_letter_code
_entity_poly.pdbx_strand_id
1 'polypeptide(L)'
;MHLAGLLPELAPRVVLLMNLSRDQLDRTAETRQLAAGWRTALAGLGAAGGRGVVVANADDPLVVWAASSAPRVVWVSVGASWTADARSCPRCEQLLTLPGDPDDEREATAAVEAAPAGAVPGDAAPSGGWRCRSCGLARPTPSLVLE
;
A
#
# COMPACT_ATOMS: atom_id res chain seq x y z
N MET A 1 1.56 -15.23 14.78
CA MET A 1 1.35 -14.89 13.36
C MET A 1 0.33 -15.84 12.75
N HIS A 2 -0.96 -15.51 12.81
CA HIS A 2 -2.05 -16.46 12.52
C HIS A 2 -2.37 -16.59 11.02
N LEU A 3 -2.41 -15.47 10.27
CA LEU A 3 -2.80 -15.51 8.85
C LEU A 3 -1.85 -16.38 8.00
N ALA A 4 -0.54 -16.19 8.13
CA ALA A 4 0.45 -16.87 7.30
C ALA A 4 0.39 -18.41 7.41
N GLY A 5 0.16 -18.93 8.63
CA GLY A 5 0.01 -20.36 8.85
C GLY A 5 -1.33 -20.92 8.35
N LEU A 6 -2.41 -20.12 8.41
CA LEU A 6 -3.75 -20.56 8.04
C LEU A 6 -4.02 -20.54 6.53
N LEU A 7 -3.29 -19.74 5.74
CA LEU A 7 -3.55 -19.64 4.30
C LEU A 7 -3.44 -20.98 3.54
N PRO A 8 -2.42 -21.82 3.77
CA PRO A 8 -2.35 -23.15 3.15
C PRO A 8 -3.45 -24.10 3.61
N GLU A 9 -3.86 -24.01 4.88
CA GLU A 9 -4.86 -24.91 5.47
C GLU A 9 -6.29 -24.57 5.03
N LEU A 10 -6.62 -23.28 4.99
CA LEU A 10 -7.96 -22.79 4.67
C LEU A 10 -8.20 -22.62 3.16
N ALA A 11 -7.13 -22.47 2.37
CA ALA A 11 -7.18 -22.19 0.94
C ALA A 11 -8.27 -21.14 0.56
N PRO A 12 -8.26 -19.94 1.19
CA PRO A 12 -9.38 -19.02 1.08
C PRO A 12 -9.55 -18.47 -0.34
N ARG A 13 -10.81 -18.23 -0.71
CA ARG A 13 -11.17 -17.58 -1.98
C ARG A 13 -10.90 -16.07 -1.94
N VAL A 14 -11.03 -15.45 -0.78
CA VAL A 14 -10.83 -14.03 -0.56
C VAL A 14 -10.07 -13.81 0.74
N VAL A 15 -9.05 -12.95 0.69
CA VAL A 15 -8.36 -12.43 1.88
C VAL A 15 -8.59 -10.94 1.91
N LEU A 16 -9.23 -10.43 2.97
CA LEU A 16 -9.43 -8.99 3.16
C LEU A 16 -8.34 -8.46 4.09
N LEU A 17 -7.51 -7.55 3.60
CA LEU A 17 -6.51 -6.84 4.38
C LEU A 17 -6.90 -5.37 4.48
N MET A 18 -7.27 -4.95 5.69
CA MET A 18 -7.64 -3.57 5.96
C MET A 18 -6.41 -2.75 6.36
N ASN A 19 -6.26 -2.44 7.64
CA ASN A 19 -5.19 -1.59 8.14
C ASN A 19 -4.28 -2.42 9.05
N LEU A 20 -3.01 -2.01 9.11
CA LEU A 20 -2.04 -2.60 9.99
C LEU A 20 -1.37 -1.52 10.85
N SER A 21 -1.91 -1.30 12.05
CA SER A 21 -1.35 -0.40 13.07
C SER A 21 -0.44 -1.12 14.05
N ARG A 22 0.32 -0.34 14.80
CA ARG A 22 0.93 -0.78 16.05
C ARG A 22 -0.10 -0.69 17.18
N ASP A 23 0.07 -1.52 18.21
CA ASP A 23 -0.64 -1.37 19.49
C ASP A 23 0.16 -0.54 20.51
N GLN A 24 1.48 -0.41 20.31
CA GLN A 24 2.42 0.42 21.11
C GLN A 24 3.45 1.13 20.20
N LEU A 25 3.97 2.29 20.61
CA LEU A 25 4.84 3.13 19.77
C LEU A 25 6.23 2.52 19.45
N ASP A 26 6.77 1.67 20.32
CA ASP A 26 8.08 1.03 20.18
C ASP A 26 8.05 -0.21 19.26
N ARG A 27 6.86 -0.71 18.90
CA ARG A 27 6.68 -1.97 18.15
C ARG A 27 6.67 -1.85 16.63
N THR A 28 7.32 -0.81 16.10
CA THR A 28 7.41 -0.58 14.64
C THR A 28 8.03 -1.76 13.89
N ALA A 29 9.03 -2.39 14.49
CA ALA A 29 9.67 -3.57 13.91
C ALA A 29 8.71 -4.78 13.85
N GLU A 30 7.83 -4.94 14.83
CA GLU A 30 6.87 -6.06 14.89
C GLU A 30 5.84 -5.97 13.77
N THR A 31 5.28 -4.79 13.54
CA THR A 31 4.31 -4.54 12.47
C THR A 31 4.91 -4.82 11.09
N ARG A 32 6.17 -4.41 10.86
CA ARG A 32 6.90 -4.73 9.62
C ARG A 32 7.14 -6.23 9.47
N GLN A 33 7.52 -6.92 10.55
CA GLN A 33 7.69 -8.38 10.53
C GLN A 33 6.38 -9.11 10.21
N LEU A 34 5.26 -8.65 10.76
CA LEU A 34 3.94 -9.21 10.44
C LEU A 34 3.59 -9.03 8.96
N ALA A 35 3.79 -7.82 8.42
CA ALA A 35 3.60 -7.55 6.99
C ALA A 35 4.52 -8.41 6.11
N ALA A 36 5.77 -8.64 6.53
CA ALA A 36 6.71 -9.50 5.82
C ALA A 36 6.23 -10.97 5.81
N GLY A 37 5.71 -11.46 6.94
CA GLY A 37 5.10 -12.79 7.03
C GLY A 37 3.90 -12.94 6.12
N TRP A 38 3.03 -11.93 6.06
CA TRP A 38 1.91 -11.89 5.12
C TRP A 38 2.38 -11.90 3.67
N ARG A 39 3.38 -11.08 3.33
CA ARG A 39 3.95 -11.01 1.97
C ARG A 39 4.40 -12.39 1.48
N THR A 40 5.13 -13.12 2.30
CA THR A 40 5.60 -14.47 1.94
C THR A 40 4.43 -15.43 1.74
N ALA A 41 3.46 -15.44 2.64
CA ALA A 41 2.33 -16.36 2.56
C ALA A 41 1.38 -16.05 1.39
N LEU A 42 1.14 -14.78 1.11
CA LEU A 42 0.27 -14.33 0.02
C LEU A 42 0.85 -14.60 -1.37
N ALA A 43 2.18 -14.71 -1.50
CA ALA A 43 2.82 -15.10 -2.76
C ALA A 43 2.36 -16.47 -3.27
N GLY A 44 2.03 -17.39 -2.35
CA GLY A 44 1.51 -18.72 -2.67
C GLY A 44 -0.01 -18.79 -2.83
N LEU A 45 -0.74 -17.67 -2.68
CA LEU A 45 -2.20 -17.68 -2.70
C LEU A 45 -2.72 -18.14 -4.07
N GLY A 46 -3.45 -19.26 -4.09
CA GLY A 46 -4.01 -19.84 -5.31
C GLY A 46 -3.09 -20.81 -6.06
N ALA A 47 -1.86 -21.07 -5.59
CA ALA A 47 -0.90 -21.96 -6.26
C ALA A 47 -1.41 -23.41 -6.46
N ALA A 48 -2.34 -23.89 -5.63
CA ALA A 48 -2.95 -25.23 -5.74
C ALA A 48 -4.19 -25.26 -6.69
N GLY A 49 -4.17 -24.49 -7.78
CA GLY A 49 -5.31 -24.36 -8.71
C GLY A 49 -6.47 -23.50 -8.19
N GLY A 50 -6.24 -22.76 -7.10
CA GLY A 50 -7.21 -21.85 -6.51
C GLY A 50 -7.31 -20.52 -7.28
N ARG A 51 -8.40 -19.77 -7.04
CA ARG A 51 -8.58 -18.40 -7.56
C ARG A 51 -8.62 -17.37 -6.43
N GLY A 52 -7.74 -17.54 -5.45
CA GLY A 52 -7.65 -16.64 -4.30
C GLY A 52 -7.39 -15.20 -4.75
N VAL A 53 -8.10 -14.25 -4.16
CA VAL A 53 -7.90 -12.82 -4.39
C VAL A 53 -7.66 -12.12 -3.06
N VAL A 54 -6.73 -11.17 -3.06
CA VAL A 54 -6.57 -10.24 -1.94
C VAL A 54 -7.38 -8.99 -2.24
N VAL A 55 -8.23 -8.57 -1.31
CA VAL A 55 -8.83 -7.24 -1.31
C VAL A 55 -8.08 -6.44 -0.26
N ALA A 56 -7.39 -5.38 -0.65
CA ALA A 56 -6.42 -4.71 0.21
C ALA A 56 -6.61 -3.19 0.22
N ASN A 57 -6.41 -2.59 1.39
CA ASN A 57 -6.36 -1.14 1.54
C ASN A 57 -5.15 -0.55 0.78
N ALA A 58 -5.41 0.33 -0.18
CA ALA A 58 -4.39 1.06 -0.95
C ALA A 58 -3.71 2.17 -0.14
N ASP A 59 -4.37 2.66 0.91
CA ASP A 59 -3.95 3.83 1.67
C ASP A 59 -2.92 3.47 2.77
N ASP A 60 -2.72 2.19 3.07
CA ASP A 60 -1.76 1.70 4.08
C ASP A 60 -0.49 1.11 3.41
N PRO A 61 0.70 1.72 3.59
CA PRO A 61 1.96 1.26 3.03
C PRO A 61 2.37 -0.17 3.39
N LEU A 62 2.13 -0.61 4.62
CA LEU A 62 2.48 -1.96 5.08
C LEU A 62 1.59 -3.00 4.40
N VAL A 63 0.30 -2.70 4.29
CA VAL A 63 -0.69 -3.56 3.62
C VAL A 63 -0.41 -3.63 2.13
N VAL A 64 -0.13 -2.51 1.47
CA VAL A 64 0.27 -2.49 0.06
C VAL A 64 1.53 -3.33 -0.16
N TRP A 65 2.55 -3.16 0.67
CA TRP A 65 3.77 -3.94 0.55
C TRP A 65 3.55 -5.45 0.75
N ALA A 66 2.71 -5.84 1.73
CA ALA A 66 2.37 -7.23 1.95
C ALA A 66 1.56 -7.82 0.79
N ALA A 67 0.46 -7.17 0.40
CA ALA A 67 -0.47 -7.67 -0.61
C ALA A 67 0.14 -7.71 -2.02
N SER A 68 1.11 -6.84 -2.33
CA SER A 68 1.72 -6.76 -3.66
C SER A 68 2.47 -8.01 -4.11
N SER A 69 2.71 -8.99 -3.24
CA SER A 69 3.25 -10.30 -3.65
C SER A 69 2.18 -11.28 -4.14
N ALA A 70 0.90 -11.02 -3.86
CA ALA A 70 -0.17 -11.92 -4.24
C ALA A 70 -0.41 -11.91 -5.77
N PRO A 71 -0.78 -13.04 -6.39
CA PRO A 71 -1.03 -13.09 -7.83
C PRO A 71 -2.18 -12.20 -8.31
N ARG A 72 -3.17 -11.94 -7.43
CA ARG A 72 -4.32 -11.10 -7.73
C ARG A 72 -4.70 -10.24 -6.53
N VAL A 73 -4.72 -8.92 -6.73
CA VAL A 73 -5.11 -7.93 -5.72
C VAL A 73 -6.19 -7.02 -6.29
N VAL A 74 -7.19 -6.69 -5.48
CA VAL A 74 -8.15 -5.61 -5.70
C VAL A 74 -7.84 -4.53 -4.67
N TRP A 75 -7.44 -3.36 -5.15
CA TRP A 75 -7.08 -2.23 -4.29
C TRP A 75 -8.32 -1.40 -3.94
N VAL A 76 -8.54 -1.16 -2.66
CA VAL A 76 -9.65 -0.35 -2.14
C VAL A 76 -9.06 0.86 -1.43
N SER A 77 -9.58 2.04 -1.73
CA SER A 77 -9.31 3.24 -0.93
C SER A 77 -10.56 3.60 -0.13
N VAL A 78 -10.33 4.05 1.10
CA VAL A 78 -11.38 4.44 2.05
C VAL A 78 -11.21 5.90 2.50
N GLY A 79 -10.38 6.67 1.80
CA GLY A 79 -10.15 8.09 2.08
C GLY A 79 -9.38 8.38 3.38
N ALA A 80 -8.89 7.36 4.08
CA ALA A 80 -8.24 7.54 5.37
C ALA A 80 -6.74 7.87 5.22
N SER A 81 -6.32 9.06 5.67
CA SER A 81 -4.92 9.46 5.75
C SER A 81 -4.26 8.88 7.01
N TRP A 82 -3.95 7.59 7.01
CA TRP A 82 -3.21 6.95 8.11
C TRP A 82 -1.72 7.28 8.04
N THR A 83 -1.25 8.20 8.90
CA THR A 83 0.11 8.76 8.79
C THR A 83 1.04 8.52 9.98
N ALA A 84 0.54 8.04 11.14
CA ALA A 84 1.37 7.88 12.34
C ALA A 84 2.21 6.60 12.35
N ASP A 85 1.63 5.47 11.91
CA ASP A 85 2.27 4.15 11.99
C ASP A 85 3.04 3.74 10.73
N ALA A 86 2.86 4.49 9.64
CA ALA A 86 3.36 4.11 8.33
C ALA A 86 4.30 5.16 7.70
N ARG A 87 5.07 5.91 8.51
CA ARG A 87 6.05 6.89 7.97
C ARG A 87 7.30 6.26 7.38
N SER A 88 7.65 5.05 7.79
CA SER A 88 8.81 4.33 7.28
C SER A 88 8.41 3.36 6.18
N CYS A 89 9.15 3.37 5.07
CA CYS A 89 8.92 2.45 3.97
C CYS A 89 9.13 1.00 4.45
N PRO A 90 8.14 0.10 4.32
CA PRO A 90 8.27 -1.27 4.79
C PRO A 90 9.31 -2.09 3.99
N ARG A 91 9.67 -1.62 2.78
CA ARG A 91 10.64 -2.25 1.89
C ARG A 91 12.09 -1.86 2.18
N CYS A 92 12.38 -0.57 2.39
CA CYS A 92 13.75 -0.05 2.49
C CYS A 92 13.99 0.87 3.70
N GLU A 93 13.00 1.01 4.58
CA GLU A 93 13.06 1.72 5.87
C GLU A 93 13.27 3.24 5.79
N GLN A 94 13.48 3.79 4.58
CA GLN A 94 13.50 5.23 4.31
C GLN A 94 12.13 5.87 4.54
N LEU A 95 12.11 7.17 4.85
CA LEU A 95 10.87 7.91 5.04
C LEU A 95 10.01 7.92 3.76
N LEU A 96 8.71 7.74 3.93
CA LEU A 96 7.73 7.97 2.88
C LEU A 96 7.47 9.48 2.75
N THR A 97 7.31 9.92 1.51
CA THR A 97 6.69 11.20 1.18
C THR A 97 5.19 11.01 1.21
N LEU A 98 4.51 11.76 2.06
CA LEU A 98 3.06 11.77 2.22
C LEU A 98 2.45 12.95 1.46
N PRO A 99 1.17 12.89 1.10
CA PRO A 99 0.46 14.04 0.54
C PRO A 99 0.53 15.23 1.48
N GLY A 100 0.93 16.40 0.96
CA GLY A 100 1.11 17.62 1.74
C GLY A 100 2.44 17.73 2.50
N ASP A 101 3.38 16.79 2.31
CA ASP A 101 4.76 17.02 2.73
C ASP A 101 5.40 18.12 1.85
N PRO A 102 6.34 18.93 2.37
CA PRO A 102 6.96 20.04 1.61
C PRO A 102 7.63 19.60 0.30
N ASP A 103 8.17 18.38 0.28
CA ASP A 103 8.77 17.81 -0.92
C ASP A 103 7.72 17.38 -1.96
N ASP A 104 6.52 17.02 -1.51
CA ASP A 104 5.37 16.72 -2.37
C ASP A 104 4.87 17.99 -3.08
N GLU A 105 4.75 19.08 -2.32
CA GLU A 105 4.33 20.40 -2.83
C GLU A 105 5.32 20.96 -3.87
N ARG A 106 6.64 20.79 -3.64
CA ARG A 106 7.68 21.19 -4.58
C ARG A 106 7.59 20.44 -5.90
N GLU A 107 7.33 19.15 -5.87
CA GLU A 107 7.21 18.31 -7.07
C GLU A 107 5.91 18.60 -7.82
N ALA A 108 4.79 18.82 -7.10
CA ALA A 108 3.55 19.29 -7.70
C ALA A 108 3.72 20.64 -8.40
N THR A 109 4.45 21.58 -7.78
CA THR A 109 4.75 22.89 -8.36
C THR A 109 5.60 22.75 -9.62
N ALA A 110 6.68 21.97 -9.56
CA ALA A 110 7.55 21.73 -10.71
C ALA A 110 6.82 21.02 -11.87
N ALA A 111 5.89 20.10 -11.58
CA ALA A 111 5.09 19.43 -12.59
C ALA A 111 4.11 20.39 -13.31
N VAL A 112 3.52 21.34 -12.58
CA VAL A 112 2.68 22.40 -13.17
C VAL A 112 3.52 23.35 -14.03
N GLU A 113 4.71 23.73 -13.59
CA GLU A 113 5.62 24.61 -14.34
C GLU A 113 6.17 23.95 -15.63
N ALA A 114 6.39 22.64 -15.60
CA ALA A 114 6.87 21.87 -16.75
C ALA A 114 5.76 21.50 -17.75
N ALA A 115 4.49 21.65 -17.39
CA ALA A 115 3.37 21.33 -18.26
C ALA A 115 3.29 22.30 -19.46
N PRO A 116 3.03 21.82 -20.69
CA PRO A 116 2.93 22.70 -21.85
C PRO A 116 1.74 23.66 -21.69
N ALA A 117 1.93 24.92 -22.12
CA ALA A 117 0.91 25.96 -22.01
C ALA A 117 -0.40 25.52 -22.70
N GLY A 118 -1.50 25.48 -21.93
CA GLY A 118 -2.81 25.03 -22.41
C GLY A 118 -3.10 23.54 -22.20
N ALA A 119 -2.23 22.79 -21.52
CA ALA A 119 -2.58 21.48 -21.00
C ALA A 119 -3.77 21.63 -20.04
N VAL A 120 -4.93 21.12 -20.45
CA VAL A 120 -6.01 20.80 -19.51
C VAL A 120 -5.40 19.81 -18.51
N PRO A 121 -5.54 19.99 -17.19
CA PRO A 121 -5.20 18.94 -16.25
C PRO A 121 -6.09 17.75 -16.61
N GLY A 122 -5.55 16.84 -17.41
CA GLY A 122 -6.22 15.59 -17.74
C GLY A 122 -6.39 14.78 -16.48
N ASP A 123 -7.15 13.69 -16.58
CA ASP A 123 -7.37 12.65 -15.56
C ASP A 123 -6.09 11.92 -15.11
N ALA A 124 -4.99 12.66 -14.90
CA ALA A 124 -3.91 12.28 -14.03
C ALA A 124 -4.56 11.93 -12.69
N ALA A 125 -4.63 10.62 -12.42
CA ALA A 125 -5.04 10.09 -11.13
C ALA A 125 -4.49 11.00 -10.04
N PRO A 126 -5.31 11.45 -9.08
CA PRO A 126 -4.91 12.48 -8.14
C PRO A 126 -3.55 12.10 -7.59
N SER A 127 -2.59 13.02 -7.72
CA SER A 127 -1.23 12.94 -7.21
C SER A 127 -1.17 12.87 -5.68
N GLY A 128 -2.22 12.37 -5.01
CA GLY A 128 -2.46 12.44 -3.57
C GLY A 128 -2.23 11.13 -2.83
N GLY A 129 -1.14 10.42 -3.15
CA GLY A 129 -0.77 9.17 -2.49
C GLY A 129 0.62 9.21 -1.86
N TRP A 130 0.83 8.40 -0.82
CA TRP A 130 2.15 8.21 -0.25
C TRP A 130 3.10 7.52 -1.25
N ARG A 131 4.39 7.83 -1.19
CA ARG A 131 5.45 7.18 -2.00
C ARG A 131 6.79 7.12 -1.28
N CYS A 132 7.61 6.14 -1.64
CA CYS A 132 9.00 6.05 -1.23
C CYS A 132 9.92 6.48 -2.37
N ARG A 133 10.64 7.59 -2.20
CA ARG A 133 11.58 8.08 -3.23
C ARG A 133 12.83 7.22 -3.39
N SER A 134 13.17 6.40 -2.39
CA SER A 134 14.36 5.56 -2.41
C SER A 134 14.17 4.27 -3.20
N CYS A 135 13.02 3.59 -3.04
CA CYS A 135 12.80 2.27 -3.65
C CYS A 135 11.58 2.21 -4.61
N GLY A 136 10.87 3.33 -4.79
CA GLY A 136 9.73 3.45 -5.70
C GLY A 136 8.45 2.77 -5.22
N LEU A 137 8.40 2.22 -3.99
CA LEU A 137 7.15 1.71 -3.42
C LEU A 137 6.17 2.88 -3.27
N ALA A 138 4.99 2.79 -3.85
CA ALA A 138 4.01 3.86 -3.83
C ALA A 138 2.59 3.31 -3.68
N ARG A 139 1.68 4.19 -3.29
CA ARG A 139 0.24 3.91 -3.27
C ARG A 139 -0.24 3.45 -4.65
N PRO A 140 -0.85 2.26 -4.77
CA PRO A 140 -1.40 1.79 -6.03
C PRO A 140 -2.69 2.54 -6.37
N THR A 141 -3.05 2.56 -7.65
CA THR A 141 -4.35 3.08 -8.10
C THR A 141 -5.46 2.19 -7.53
N PRO A 142 -6.38 2.72 -6.70
CA PRO A 142 -7.50 1.95 -6.19
C PRO A 142 -8.43 1.52 -7.34
N SER A 143 -8.87 0.27 -7.32
CA SER A 143 -9.95 -0.22 -8.19
C SER A 143 -11.33 0.15 -7.65
N LEU A 144 -11.42 0.40 -6.34
CA LEU A 144 -12.64 0.81 -5.65
C LEU A 144 -12.29 1.96 -4.70
N VAL A 145 -13.14 2.98 -4.67
CA VAL A 145 -13.08 4.08 -3.70
C VAL A 145 -14.40 4.07 -2.94
N LEU A 146 -14.34 4.01 -1.62
CA LEU A 146 -15.51 4.11 -0.76
C LEU A 146 -15.70 5.57 -0.37
N GLU A 147 -16.79 6.18 -0.86
CA GLU A 147 -17.24 7.55 -0.54
C GLU A 147 -18.22 7.56 0.64
#